data_AF-A0A1N6PBL3-F1
#
_entry.id   AF-A0A1N6PBL3-F1
#
_cell.length_a   1.000
_cell.length_b   1.000
_cell.length_c   1.000
_cell.angle_alpha   90.00
_cell.angle_beta   90.00
_cell.angle_gamma   90.00
#
_symmetry.space_group_name_H-M   'P 1'
#
loop_
_entity.id
_entity.type
_entity.pdbx_description
1 polymer ?
#
loop_
_entity_poly.entity_id
_entity_poly.type
_entity_poly.pdbx_seq_one_letter_code
_entity_poly.pdbx_strand_id
1 'polypeptide(L)' 'MTDETKFVKEPEEETREYILQKNKKTKLGVTILIAFLVLLVVGLIVSNVFFTN' A
#
# COMPACT_ATOMS: atom_id res chain seq x y z
N MET A 1 -8.22 30.84 0.85
CA MET A 1 -7.83 29.82 1.85
C MET A 1 -6.96 28.84 1.10
N THR A 2 -5.71 28.66 1.51
CA THR A 2 -4.77 27.71 0.89
C THR A 2 -4.89 26.40 1.65
N ASP A 3 -5.46 25.38 1.01
CA ASP A 3 -5.62 24.06 1.60
C ASP A 3 -4.28 23.32 1.56
N GLU A 4 -3.61 23.20 2.70
CA GLU A 4 -2.31 22.54 2.83
C GLU A 4 -2.51 21.03 3.07
N THR A 5 -2.11 20.21 2.10
CA THR A 5 -2.21 18.74 2.23
C THR A 5 -1.22 18.23 3.27
N LYS A 6 -1.72 17.59 4.34
CA LYS A 6 -0.91 17.04 5.43
C LYS A 6 -0.47 15.60 5.11
N PHE A 7 0.73 15.21 5.55
CA PHE A 7 1.32 13.90 5.18
C PHE A 7 0.70 12.71 5.94
N VAL A 8 0.40 12.87 7.24
CA VAL A 8 -0.14 11.82 8.11
C VAL A 8 -1.37 12.32 8.85
N LYS A 9 -2.46 11.54 8.81
CA LYS A 9 -3.69 11.82 9.55
C LYS A 9 -3.50 11.55 11.05
N GLU A 10 -3.79 12.52 11.90
CA GLU A 10 -3.94 12.30 13.34
C GLU A 10 -5.37 11.84 13.68
N PRO A 11 -5.57 10.98 14.72
CA PRO A 11 -6.85 10.33 14.99
C PRO A 11 -8.00 11.30 15.30
N GLU A 12 -7.67 12.50 15.79
CA GLU A 12 -8.62 13.51 16.28
C GLU A 12 -9.16 14.42 15.16
N GLU A 13 -8.60 14.34 13.95
CA GLU A 13 -9.01 15.19 12.82
C GLU A 13 -9.72 14.39 11.73
N GLU A 14 -10.94 14.77 11.33
CA GLU A 14 -11.71 14.11 10.25
C GLU A 14 -11.51 14.76 8.86
N THR A 15 -10.34 15.32 8.55
CA THR A 15 -10.15 15.96 7.24
C THR A 15 -9.83 14.95 6.13
N ARG A 16 -10.21 15.27 4.89
CA ARG A 16 -9.94 14.44 3.69
C ARG A 16 -8.57 14.72 3.06
N GLU A 17 -7.81 15.67 3.61
CA GLU A 17 -6.60 16.25 3.03
C GLU A 17 -5.31 15.54 3.49
N TYR A 18 -5.39 14.22 3.65
CA TYR A 18 -4.29 13.39 4.12
C TYR A 18 -3.92 12.32 3.11
N ILE A 19 -2.64 12.28 2.72
CA ILE A 19 -2.09 11.27 1.81
C ILE A 19 -2.07 9.89 2.49
N LEU A 20 -1.60 9.83 3.75
CA LEU A 20 -1.60 8.61 4.55
C LEU A 20 -2.65 8.72 5.66
N GLN A 21 -3.85 8.23 5.36
CA GLN A 21 -4.89 8.09 6.36
C GLN A 21 -4.56 6.92 7.29
N LYS A 22 -4.47 7.16 8.61
CA LYS A 22 -4.43 6.13 9.67
C LYS A 22 -5.78 5.38 9.79
N ASN A 23 -6.38 4.99 8.67
CA ASN A 23 -7.60 4.20 8.62
C ASN A 23 -7.24 2.72 8.41
N LYS A 24 -7.89 1.83 9.17
CA LYS A 24 -7.76 0.38 9.04
C LYS A 24 -7.99 -0.10 7.60
N LYS A 25 -8.90 0.54 6.85
CA LYS A 25 -9.20 0.17 5.45
C LYS A 25 -8.04 0.50 4.50
N THR A 26 -7.40 1.66 4.62
CA THR A 26 -6.23 2.04 3.79
C THR A 26 -5.04 1.14 4.07
N LYS A 27 -4.79 0.84 5.36
CA LYS A 27 -3.73 -0.09 5.75
C LYS A 27 -3.98 -1.50 5.21
N LEU A 28 -5.23 -1.97 5.22
CA LEU A 28 -5.62 -3.26 4.66
C LEU A 28 -5.38 -3.31 3.15
N GLY A 29 -5.81 -2.30 2.40
CA GLY A 29 -5.62 -2.22 0.95
C GLY A 29 -4.15 -2.24 0.55
N VAL A 30 -3.30 -1.44 1.22
CA VAL A 30 -1.85 -1.43 0.99
C VAL A 30 -1.23 -2.79 1.33
N THR A 31 -1.66 -3.44 2.42
CA THR A 31 -1.14 -4.76 2.81
C THR A 31 -1.47 -5.83 1.76
N ILE A 32 -2.70 -5.84 1.24
CA ILE A 32 -3.12 -6.78 0.18
C ILE A 32 -2.31 -6.55 -1.09
N LEU A 33 -2.14 -5.30 -1.51
CA LEU A 33 -1.36 -4.96 -2.70
C LEU A 33 0.09 -5.47 -2.57
N ILE A 34 0.75 -5.21 -1.44
CA ILE A 34 2.12 -5.68 -1.19
C ILE A 34 2.18 -7.21 -1.24
N ALA A 35 1.21 -7.91 -0.64
CA ALA A 35 1.16 -9.37 -0.67
C ALA A 35 1.09 -9.93 -2.12
N PHE A 36 0.28 -9.32 -2.99
CA PHE A 36 0.22 -9.70 -4.40
C PHE A 36 1.52 -9.41 -5.13
N LEU A 37 2.16 -8.26 -4.89
CA LEU A 37 3.44 -7.94 -5.51
C LEU A 37 4.52 -8.96 -5.13
N VAL A 38 4.58 -9.35 -3.86
CA VAL A 38 5.51 -10.40 -3.41
C VAL A 38 5.21 -11.73 -4.08
N LEU A 39 3.94 -12.13 -4.17
CA LEU A 39 3.53 -13.36 -4.86
C LEU A 39 3.94 -13.35 -6.35
N LEU A 40 3.79 -12.22 -7.04
CA LEU A 40 4.22 -12.08 -8.43
C LEU A 40 5.73 -12.27 -8.57
N VAL A 41 6.53 -11.63 -7.71
CA VAL A 41 8.00 -11.79 -7.72
C VAL A 41 8.41 -13.24 -7.47
N VAL A 42 7.80 -13.90 -6.48
CA VAL A 42 8.05 -15.31 -6.20
C VAL A 42 7.67 -16.17 -7.39
N GLY A 43 6.51 -15.93 -8.02
CA GLY A 43 6.09 -16.64 -9.22
C GLY A 43 7.07 -16.49 -10.39
N LEU A 44 7.66 -15.30 -10.58
CA LEU A 44 8.69 -15.08 -11.59
C LEU A 44 9.98 -15.87 -11.29
N ILE A 45 10.42 -15.90 -10.03
CA ILE A 45 11.60 -16.66 -9.62
C ILE A 45 11.37 -18.15 -9.82
N VAL A 46 10.23 -18.68 -9.35
CA VAL A 46 9.84 -20.08 -9.52
C VAL A 46 9.76 -20.43 -11.00
N SER A 47 9.06 -19.61 -11.79
CA SER A 47 8.98 -19.77 -13.25
C SER A 47 10.38 -19.83 -13.88
N ASN A 48 11.27 -18.91 -13.53
CA ASN A 48 12.64 -18.91 -14.04
C ASN A 48 13.37 -20.23 -13.71
N VAL A 49 13.28 -20.71 -12.46
CA VAL A 49 13.92 -21.97 -12.05
C VAL A 49 13.34 -23.17 -12.82
N PHE A 50 12.02 -23.27 -12.98
CA PHE A 50 11.38 -24.41 -13.66
C PHE A 50 11.53 -24.41 -15.18
N PHE A 51 11.62 -23.24 -15.82
CA PHE A 51 11.73 -23.14 -17.27
C PHE A 51 13.18 -22.96 -17.77
N THR A 52 14.14 -22.63 -16.90
CA THR A 52 15.56 -22.42 -17.28
C THR A 52 16.47 -23.59 -16.88
N ASN A 53 16.11 -24.39 -15.87
CA ASN A 53 16.84 -25.60 -15.48
C ASN A 53 16.21 -26.85 -16.08
#